data_AF-A0AAW7B0U3-F1
#
_entry.id   AF-A0AAW7B0U3-F1
#
_cell.length_a   1.000
_cell.length_b   1.000
_cell.length_c   1.000
_cell.angle_alpha   90.00
_cell.angle_beta   90.00
_cell.angle_gamma   90.00
#
_symmetry.space_group_name_H-M   'P 1'
#
loop_
_entity.id
_entity.type
_entity.pdbx_description
1 polymer ?
#
loop_
_entity_poly.entity_id
_entity_poly.type
_entity_poly.pdbx_seq_one_letter_code
_entity_poly.pdbx_strand_id
1 'polypeptide(L)'
;MVSTIDSNHPTSDLEAHRASIVEDFKSRPPAPAKEAAAWIEKMTGISRSAQRVRIFMKKIGISFRKTAAIPAKSDAEKQDEFKKKSWNLK
;
A
#
# COMPACT_ATOMS: atom_id res chain seq x y z
N MET A 1 5.05 -15.79 -43.75
CA MET A 1 4.53 -14.54 -43.16
C MET A 1 4.19 -14.84 -41.72
N VAL A 2 4.95 -14.28 -40.77
CA VAL A 2 4.66 -14.44 -39.33
C VAL A 2 3.59 -13.41 -38.98
N SER A 3 2.40 -13.86 -38.59
CA SER A 3 1.36 -12.96 -38.08
C SER A 3 1.74 -12.53 -36.67
N THR A 4 2.02 -11.25 -36.48
CA THR A 4 2.16 -10.65 -35.15
C THR A 4 0.85 -10.83 -34.40
N ILE A 5 0.89 -11.47 -33.22
CA ILE A 5 -0.27 -11.61 -32.35
C ILE A 5 -0.43 -10.29 -31.61
N ASP A 6 -1.52 -9.55 -31.87
CA ASP A 6 -1.86 -8.34 -31.11
C ASP A 6 -2.29 -8.72 -29.68
N SER A 7 -1.44 -8.44 -28.71
CA SER A 7 -1.74 -8.70 -27.29
C SER A 7 -2.84 -7.76 -26.80
N ASN A 8 -4.06 -8.28 -26.69
CA ASN A 8 -5.18 -7.56 -26.09
C ASN A 8 -4.99 -7.45 -24.56
N HIS A 9 -4.44 -6.32 -24.10
CA HIS A 9 -4.31 -5.98 -22.69
C HIS A 9 -5.37 -4.93 -22.29
N PRO A 10 -6.59 -5.34 -21.89
CA PRO A 10 -7.61 -4.38 -21.50
C PRO A 10 -7.13 -3.54 -20.32
N THR A 11 -7.13 -2.21 -20.50
CA THR A 11 -6.85 -1.25 -19.43
C THR A 11 -8.02 -1.24 -18.45
N SER A 12 -7.75 -1.31 -17.15
CA SER A 12 -8.80 -1.26 -16.13
C SER A 12 -9.39 0.13 -15.98
N ASP A 13 -10.69 0.24 -15.73
CA ASP A 13 -11.40 1.52 -15.48
C ASP A 13 -10.77 2.35 -14.35
N LEU A 14 -10.12 1.69 -13.38
CA LEU A 14 -9.38 2.36 -12.29
C LEU A 14 -8.21 3.23 -12.78
N GLU A 15 -7.68 2.98 -13.98
CA GLU A 15 -6.59 3.78 -14.54
C GLU A 15 -7.02 5.21 -14.84
N ALA A 16 -8.31 5.44 -15.17
CA ALA A 16 -8.83 6.79 -15.38
C ALA A 16 -8.75 7.65 -14.11
N HIS A 17 -8.82 7.01 -12.93
CA HIS A 17 -8.77 7.68 -11.63
C HIS A 17 -7.41 7.57 -10.93
N ARG A 18 -6.38 7.09 -11.64
CA ARG A 18 -5.06 6.79 -11.06
C ARG A 18 -4.47 7.96 -10.28
N ALA A 19 -4.48 9.16 -10.84
CA ALA A 19 -3.88 10.34 -10.20
C ALA A 19 -4.57 10.68 -8.87
N SER A 20 -5.90 10.65 -8.85
CA SER A 20 -6.71 10.92 -7.65
C SER A 20 -6.45 9.89 -6.55
N ILE A 21 -6.43 8.60 -6.91
CA ILE A 21 -6.16 7.51 -5.95
C ILE A 21 -4.76 7.61 -5.35
N VAL A 22 -3.75 7.97 -6.17
CA VAL A 22 -2.37 8.14 -5.70
C VAL A 22 -2.27 9.29 -4.70
N GLU A 23 -2.93 10.41 -4.96
CA GLU A 23 -2.89 11.57 -4.07
C GLU A 23 -3.56 11.28 -2.73
N ASP A 24 -4.73 10.64 -2.76
CA ASP A 24 -5.43 10.20 -1.55
C ASP A 24 -4.57 9.25 -0.71
N PHE A 25 -3.96 8.25 -1.34
CA PHE A 25 -3.13 7.26 -0.63
C PHE A 25 -1.81 7.83 -0.09
N LYS A 26 -1.30 8.93 -0.65
CA LYS A 26 -0.17 9.66 -0.05
C LYS A 26 -0.60 10.39 1.22
N SER A 27 -1.78 11.02 1.20
CA SER A 27 -2.30 11.76 2.35
C SER A 27 -2.70 10.83 3.50
N ARG A 28 -3.27 9.66 3.15
CA ARG A 28 -3.75 8.67 4.09
C ARG A 28 -3.39 7.28 3.55
N PRO A 29 -2.29 6.66 4.02
CA PRO A 29 -1.91 5.33 3.56
C PRO A 29 -2.88 4.27 4.12
N PRO A 30 -3.54 3.46 3.26
CA PRO A 30 -4.41 2.39 3.73
C PRO A 30 -3.58 1.25 4.34
N ALA A 31 -4.08 0.61 5.40
CA ALA A 31 -3.37 -0.48 6.06
C ALA A 31 -3.57 -1.81 5.30
N PRO A 32 -4.79 -2.39 5.20
CA PRO A 32 -5.06 -3.54 4.35
C PRO A 32 -5.65 -3.16 2.98
N ALA A 33 -5.44 -4.03 1.99
CA ALA A 33 -6.02 -3.87 0.64
C ALA A 33 -7.57 -3.87 0.63
N LYS A 34 -8.23 -4.41 1.67
CA LYS A 34 -9.70 -4.35 1.82
C LYS A 34 -10.17 -2.93 2.14
N GLU A 35 -9.44 -2.22 3.00
CA GLU A 35 -9.72 -0.83 3.32
C GLU A 35 -9.50 0.05 2.09
N ALA A 36 -8.39 -0.17 1.38
CA ALA A 36 -8.12 0.49 0.11
C ALA A 36 -9.26 0.27 -0.91
N ALA A 37 -9.80 -0.95 -1.02
CA ALA A 37 -10.91 -1.24 -1.92
C ALA A 37 -12.18 -0.45 -1.55
N ALA A 38 -12.53 -0.40 -0.27
CA ALA A 38 -13.68 0.37 0.22
C ALA A 38 -13.51 1.89 0.01
N TRP A 39 -12.29 2.41 0.14
CA TRP A 39 -12.01 3.82 -0.12
C TRP A 39 -12.12 4.16 -1.61
N ILE A 40 -11.55 3.31 -2.48
CA ILE A 40 -11.66 3.47 -3.93
C ILE A 40 -13.13 3.43 -4.35
N GLU A 41 -13.93 2.51 -3.81
CA GLU A 41 -15.36 2.42 -4.09
C GLU A 41 -16.11 3.67 -3.64
N LYS A 42 -15.81 4.24 -2.46
CA LYS A 42 -16.41 5.50 -2.00
C LYS A 42 -16.03 6.71 -2.87
N MET A 43 -14.79 6.75 -3.36
CA MET A 43 -14.26 7.86 -4.15
C MET A 43 -14.69 7.82 -5.62
N THR A 44 -14.73 6.63 -6.21
CA THR A 44 -14.91 6.43 -7.65
C THR A 44 -16.23 5.76 -8.01
N GLY A 45 -16.93 5.15 -7.05
CA GLY A 45 -18.11 4.30 -7.28
C GLY A 45 -17.76 2.92 -7.87
N ILE A 46 -16.48 2.63 -8.13
CA ILE A 46 -16.06 1.41 -8.80
C ILE A 46 -15.69 0.36 -7.76
N SER A 47 -16.44 -0.73 -7.71
CA SER A 47 -16.16 -1.86 -6.82
C SER A 47 -15.25 -2.89 -7.51
N ARG A 48 -14.15 -3.26 -6.85
CA ARG A 48 -13.22 -4.30 -7.32
C ARG A 48 -12.77 -5.18 -6.16
N SER A 49 -12.42 -6.44 -6.45
CA SER A 49 -11.93 -7.36 -5.42
C SER A 49 -10.61 -6.87 -4.81
N ALA A 50 -10.41 -7.17 -3.53
CA ALA A 50 -9.20 -6.75 -2.81
C ALA A 50 -7.89 -7.22 -3.48
N GLN A 51 -7.92 -8.36 -4.18
CA GLN A 51 -6.78 -8.86 -4.95
C GLN A 51 -6.49 -8.01 -6.19
N ARG A 52 -7.53 -7.57 -6.92
CA ARG A 52 -7.38 -6.66 -8.07
C ARG A 52 -6.85 -5.31 -7.62
N VAL A 53 -7.39 -4.77 -6.53
CA VAL A 53 -6.90 -3.52 -5.91
C VAL A 53 -5.44 -3.66 -5.51
N ARG A 54 -5.04 -4.81 -4.92
CA ARG A 54 -3.64 -5.07 -4.57
C ARG A 54 -2.72 -5.08 -5.80
N ILE A 55 -3.14 -5.67 -6.92
CA ILE A 55 -2.37 -5.66 -8.17
C ILE A 55 -2.24 -4.23 -8.70
N PHE A 56 -3.34 -3.47 -8.68
CA PHE A 56 -3.35 -2.07 -9.08
C PHE A 56 -2.39 -1.23 -8.22
N MET A 57 -2.43 -1.38 -6.89
CA MET A 57 -1.52 -0.71 -5.96
C MET A 57 -0.04 -1.00 -6.26
N LYS A 58 0.28 -2.25 -6.60
CA LYS A 58 1.65 -2.61 -7.03
C LYS A 58 2.02 -1.94 -8.35
N LYS A 59 1.10 -1.89 -9.31
CA LYS A 59 1.31 -1.25 -10.62
C LYS A 59 1.59 0.24 -10.52
N ILE A 60 0.95 0.94 -9.59
CA ILE A 60 1.18 2.37 -9.33
C ILE A 60 2.45 2.65 -8.50
N GLY A 61 3.17 1.62 -8.05
CA GLY A 61 4.45 1.74 -7.33
C GLY A 61 4.33 1.79 -5.80
N ILE A 62 3.17 1.46 -5.23
CA ILE A 62 2.99 1.44 -3.77
C ILE A 62 3.53 0.12 -3.18
N SER A 63 4.44 0.24 -2.22
CA SER A 63 5.00 -0.90 -1.49
C SER A 63 4.26 -1.13 -0.17
N PHE A 64 3.78 -2.36 0.06
CA PHE A 64 3.27 -2.77 1.36
C PHE A 64 4.44 -2.92 2.36
N ARG A 65 4.42 -2.15 3.44
CA ARG A 65 5.40 -2.25 4.52
C ARG A 65 4.87 -3.21 5.58
N LYS A 66 5.73 -4.13 6.03
CA LYS A 66 5.41 -4.95 7.20
C LYS A 66 5.46 -4.04 8.42
N THR A 67 4.33 -3.84 9.07
CA THR A 67 4.27 -3.20 10.39
C THR A 67 4.43 -4.28 11.45
N ALA A 68 5.46 -4.17 12.29
CA ALA A 68 5.57 -5.00 13.48
C ALA A 68 4.65 -4.43 14.57
N ALA A 69 3.97 -5.29 15.33
CA ALA A 69 3.28 -4.85 16.53
C ALA A 69 4.31 -4.40 17.57
N ILE A 70 4.12 -3.22 18.16
CA ILE A 70 4.89 -2.82 19.34
C ILE A 70 4.46 -3.76 20.47
N PRO A 71 5.38 -4.50 21.11
CA PRO A 71 5.03 -5.38 22.22
C PRO A 71 4.32 -4.60 23.32
N ALA A 72 3.23 -5.14 23.88
CA ALA A 72 2.44 -4.45 24.91
C ALA A 72 3.23 -4.06 26.18
N LYS A 73 4.38 -4.72 26.42
CA LYS A 73 5.30 -4.43 27.53
C LYS A 73 6.44 -3.47 27.15
N SER A 74 6.43 -2.91 25.95
CA SER A 74 7.48 -2.03 25.46
C SER A 74 7.33 -0.65 26.09
N ASP A 75 8.20 -0.34 27.05
CA ASP A 75 8.34 0.99 27.63
C ASP A 75 9.32 1.81 26.78
N ALA A 76 8.83 2.90 26.18
CA ALA A 76 9.60 3.71 25.24
C ALA A 76 10.78 4.41 25.94
N GLU A 77 10.61 4.84 27.19
CA GLU A 77 11.65 5.55 27.94
C GLU A 77 12.78 4.59 28.33
N LYS A 78 12.42 3.42 28.88
CA LYS A 78 13.42 2.39 29.23
C LYS A 78 14.20 1.89 28.02
N GLN A 79 13.55 1.80 26.85
CA GLN A 79 14.22 1.39 25.62
C GLN A 79 15.21 2.45 25.13
N ASP A 80 14.89 3.73 25.27
CA ASP A 80 15.79 4.82 24.90
C ASP A 80 16.98 4.95 25.85
N GLU A 81 16.77 4.74 27.15
CA GLU A 81 17.86 4.64 28.13
C GLU A 81 18.80 3.47 27.81
N PHE A 82 18.25 2.28 27.51
CA PHE A 82 19.05 1.12 27.13
C PHE A 82 19.90 1.38 25.89
N LYS A 83 19.33 1.99 24.83
CA LYS A 83 20.09 2.35 23.62
C LYS A 83 21.24 3.31 23.94
N LYS A 84 21.01 4.36 24.73
CA LYS A 84 22.04 5.36 25.05
C LYS A 84 23.16 4.77 25.93
N LYS A 85 22.81 3.87 26.85
CA LYS A 85 23.74 3.33 27.84
C LYS A 85 24.49 2.10 27.33
N SER A 86 23.78 1.13 26.75
CA SER A 86 24.36 -0.14 26.28
C SER A 86 25.09 -0.02 24.95
N TRP A 87 24.67 0.88 24.06
CA TRP A 87 25.28 1.02 22.72
C TRP A 87 26.56 1.86 22.74
N ASN A 88 26.72 2.72 23.75
CA ASN A 88 27.92 3.52 23.95
C ASN A 88 29.01 2.84 24.78
N LEU A 89 28.82 1.57 25.19
CA LEU A 89 29.94 0.75 25.65
C LEU A 89 30.69 0.25 24.41
N LYS A 90 31.60 1.07 23.91
CA LYS A 90 32.62 0.66 22.95
C LYS A 90 33.98 1.10 23.45
#